data_AF-A0A914WHU2-F1
#
_entry.id   AF-A0A914WHU2-F1
#
_cell.length_a   1.000
_cell.length_b   1.000
_cell.length_c   1.000
_cell.angle_alpha   90.00
_cell.angle_beta   90.00
_cell.angle_gamma   90.00
#
_symmetry.space_group_name_H-M   'P 1'
#
loop_
_entity.id
_entity.type
_entity.pdbx_description
1 polymer ?
#
loop_
_entity_poly.entity_id
_entity_poly.type
_entity_poly.pdbx_seq_one_letter_code
_entity_poly.pdbx_strand_id
1 'polypeptide(L)'
;MPLPLFGKSHKSPPDIVKNLKEALTALEKGDKKSEKAQEEVNRSLQAVKGVIYGHEGQEPQTEQVAQLAQETYNANVLPMLIKNLVKLDFESKKDVALFEAFHVFKVFVANPNKPKPIAEILLRNREKLVDFLTNFHTDRTEDEQFNDEKAYLIKQIQEMK
;
A
#
# COMPACT_ATOMS: atom_id res chain seq x y z
N MET A 1 17.85 -17.64 -35.00
CA MET A 1 17.03 -16.49 -34.56
C MET A 1 16.38 -16.85 -33.24
N PRO A 2 16.60 -16.13 -32.14
CA PRO A 2 15.82 -16.38 -30.93
C PRO A 2 14.41 -15.80 -31.11
N LEU A 3 13.41 -16.61 -30.76
CA LEU A 3 11.99 -16.26 -30.77
C LEU A 3 11.69 -15.17 -29.72
N PRO A 4 10.72 -14.27 -29.96
CA PRO A 4 10.28 -13.30 -28.95
C PRO A 4 9.62 -14.03 -27.77
N LEU A 5 10.19 -13.85 -26.58
CA LEU A 5 9.58 -14.29 -25.32
C LEU A 5 8.38 -13.38 -25.03
N PHE A 6 7.17 -13.92 -25.13
CA PHE A 6 5.95 -13.27 -24.65
C PHE A 6 5.98 -13.19 -23.12
N GLY A 7 6.62 -12.15 -22.58
CA GLY A 7 6.49 -11.76 -21.19
C GLY A 7 5.08 -11.20 -20.95
N LYS A 8 4.39 -11.68 -19.92
CA LYS A 8 3.10 -11.11 -19.47
C LYS A 8 3.28 -9.60 -19.32
N SER A 9 2.47 -8.81 -20.02
CA SER A 9 2.54 -7.34 -20.01
C SER A 9 2.56 -6.82 -18.57
N HIS A 10 3.72 -6.32 -18.13
CA HIS A 10 3.86 -5.64 -16.86
C HIS A 10 3.23 -4.26 -17.03
N LYS A 11 2.12 -3.99 -16.32
CA LYS A 11 1.47 -2.68 -16.38
C LYS A 11 2.31 -1.66 -15.63
N SER A 12 2.40 -0.44 -16.16
CA SER A 12 3.07 0.66 -15.46
C SER A 12 2.24 1.13 -14.26
N PRO A 13 2.85 1.74 -13.22
CA PRO A 13 2.10 2.29 -12.09
C PRO A 13 0.97 3.26 -12.49
N PRO A 14 1.17 4.21 -13.43
CA PRO A 14 0.08 5.07 -13.91
C PRO A 14 -1.08 4.28 -14.53
N ASP A 15 -0.80 3.24 -15.31
CA ASP A 15 -1.83 2.38 -15.90
C ASP A 15 -2.59 1.60 -14.83
N ILE A 16 -1.90 1.12 -13.79
CA ILE A 16 -2.52 0.41 -12.67
C ILE A 16 -3.50 1.34 -11.95
N VAL A 17 -3.08 2.56 -11.61
CA VAL A 17 -3.93 3.54 -10.92
C VAL A 17 -5.12 3.97 -11.77
N LYS A 18 -4.90 4.23 -13.06
CA LYS A 18 -5.98 4.56 -14.00
C LYS A 18 -7.02 3.45 -14.08
N ASN A 19 -6.59 2.20 -14.26
CA ASN A 19 -7.49 1.05 -14.31
C ASN A 19 -8.27 0.87 -13.00
N LEU A 20 -7.58 1.02 -11.86
CA LEU A 20 -8.22 0.92 -10.55
C LEU A 20 -9.29 1.99 -10.36
N LYS A 21 -9.02 3.24 -10.77
CA LYS A 21 -9.98 4.35 -10.71
C LYS A 21 -11.21 4.11 -11.59
N GLU A 22 -11.00 3.66 -12.83
CA GLU A 22 -12.09 3.34 -13.76
C GLU A 22 -12.97 2.22 -13.21
N ALA A 23 -12.36 1.15 -12.68
CA ALA A 23 -13.07 0.02 -12.08
C ALA A 23 -13.86 0.43 -10.82
N LEU A 24 -13.29 1.22 -9.92
CA LEU A 24 -13.99 1.75 -8.74
C LEU A 24 -15.16 2.66 -9.14
N THR A 25 -14.98 3.48 -10.19
CA THR A 25 -16.07 4.33 -10.71
C THR A 25 -17.20 3.48 -11.30
N ALA A 26 -16.87 2.39 -12.01
CA ALA A 26 -17.87 1.46 -12.53
C ALA A 26 -18.61 0.72 -11.40
N LEU A 27 -17.89 0.33 -10.34
CA LEU A 27 -18.46 -0.29 -9.14
C LEU A 27 -19.40 0.67 -8.38
N GLU A 28 -19.08 1.97 -8.38
CA GLU A 28 -19.95 2.99 -7.78
C GLU A 28 -21.32 3.08 -8.44
N LYS A 29 -21.34 3.00 -9.77
CA LYS A 29 -22.55 3.15 -10.59
C LYS A 29 -23.53 1.98 -10.46
N GLY A 30 -23.09 0.82 -9.97
CA GLY A 30 -23.97 -0.29 -9.60
C GLY A 30 -24.74 -0.94 -10.76
N ASP A 31 -24.21 -0.88 -11.99
CA ASP A 31 -24.85 -1.45 -13.18
C ASP A 31 -24.70 -2.99 -13.26
N LYS A 32 -25.40 -3.63 -14.21
CA LYS A 32 -25.29 -5.08 -14.56
C LYS A 32 -23.85 -5.58 -14.84
N LYS A 33 -22.85 -4.69 -14.85
CA LYS A 33 -21.42 -4.97 -15.03
C LYS A 33 -20.62 -4.97 -13.71
N SER A 34 -21.27 -4.92 -12.54
CA SER A 34 -20.60 -4.85 -11.23
C SER A 34 -19.63 -6.01 -10.98
N GLU A 35 -19.94 -7.21 -11.49
CA GLU A 35 -19.06 -8.39 -11.36
C GLU A 35 -17.75 -8.20 -12.16
N LYS A 36 -17.86 -7.71 -13.40
CA LYS A 36 -16.68 -7.34 -14.21
C LYS A 36 -15.87 -6.22 -13.57
N ALA A 37 -16.53 -5.20 -13.02
CA ALA A 37 -15.85 -4.13 -12.30
C ALA A 37 -15.10 -4.66 -11.07
N GLN A 38 -15.70 -5.61 -10.33
CA GLN A 38 -15.06 -6.25 -9.19
C GLN A 38 -13.82 -7.06 -9.62
N GLU A 39 -13.91 -7.82 -10.71
CA GLU A 39 -12.74 -8.53 -11.28
C GLU A 39 -11.60 -7.58 -11.67
N GLU A 40 -11.93 -6.41 -12.23
CA GLU A 40 -10.96 -5.39 -12.60
C GLU A 40 -10.34 -4.70 -11.38
N VAL A 41 -11.09 -4.47 -10.31
CA VAL A 41 -10.56 -4.00 -9.01
C VAL A 41 -9.59 -5.04 -8.46
N ASN A 42 -9.99 -6.32 -8.39
CA ASN A 42 -9.14 -7.40 -7.91
C ASN A 42 -7.82 -7.46 -8.68
N ARG A 43 -7.89 -7.46 -10.02
CA ARG A 43 -6.70 -7.51 -10.88
C ARG A 43 -5.78 -6.30 -10.65
N SER A 44 -6.35 -5.12 -10.47
CA SER A 44 -5.57 -3.90 -10.23
C SER A 44 -4.92 -3.93 -8.84
N LEU A 45 -5.63 -4.38 -7.79
CA LEU A 45 -5.07 -4.53 -6.44
C LEU A 45 -3.94 -5.58 -6.39
N GLN A 46 -4.04 -6.66 -7.16
CA GLN A 46 -2.94 -7.62 -7.30
C GLN A 46 -1.71 -7.00 -7.97
N ALA A 47 -1.92 -6.13 -8.97
CA ALA A 47 -0.81 -5.40 -9.60
C ALA A 47 -0.18 -4.38 -8.64
N VAL A 48 -1.00 -3.66 -7.85
CA VAL A 48 -0.54 -2.78 -6.76
C VAL A 48 0.35 -3.56 -5.78
N LYS A 49 -0.10 -4.74 -5.34
CA LYS A 49 0.70 -5.61 -4.46
C LYS A 49 2.01 -6.06 -5.10
N GLY A 50 1.99 -6.41 -6.38
CA GLY A 50 3.20 -6.78 -7.11
C GLY A 50 4.23 -5.66 -7.15
N VAL A 51 3.79 -4.40 -7.29
CA VAL A 51 4.68 -3.24 -7.25
C VAL A 51 5.23 -2.99 -5.84
N ILE A 52 4.39 -3.12 -4.80
CA ILE A 52 4.78 -2.81 -3.41
C ILE A 52 5.65 -3.89 -2.78
N TYR A 53 5.34 -5.17 -3.04
CA TYR A 53 5.99 -6.31 -2.41
C TYR A 53 7.01 -7.01 -3.32
N GLY A 54 7.06 -6.66 -4.61
CA GLY A 54 7.84 -7.37 -5.61
C GLY A 54 7.16 -8.66 -6.09
N HIS A 55 7.78 -9.32 -7.07
CA HIS A 55 7.36 -10.62 -7.60
C HIS A 55 8.37 -11.70 -7.17
N GLU A 56 7.93 -12.96 -7.06
CA GLU A 56 8.70 -14.10 -6.52
C GLU A 56 10.22 -14.04 -6.84
N GLY A 57 11.01 -13.66 -5.83
CA GLY A 57 12.48 -13.60 -5.88
C GLY A 57 13.09 -12.27 -6.34
N GLN A 58 12.28 -11.24 -6.61
CA GLN A 58 12.71 -9.89 -6.96
C GLN A 58 12.16 -8.86 -5.97
N GLU A 59 13.05 -8.01 -5.48
CA GLU A 59 12.68 -6.87 -4.64
C GLU A 59 11.82 -5.86 -5.42
N PRO A 60 10.91 -5.14 -4.73
CA PRO A 60 10.13 -4.08 -5.35
C PRO A 60 11.06 -2.97 -5.87
N GLN A 61 10.71 -2.37 -7.00
CA GLN A 61 11.49 -1.26 -7.55
C GLN A 61 11.06 0.06 -6.91
N THR A 62 11.95 0.71 -6.16
CA THR A 62 11.70 1.99 -5.46
C THR A 62 11.01 3.03 -6.33
N GLU A 63 11.47 3.22 -7.58
CA GLU A 63 10.90 4.18 -8.52
C GLU A 63 9.44 3.84 -8.86
N GLN A 64 9.13 2.56 -9.09
CA GLN A 64 7.76 2.12 -9.38
C GLN A 64 6.83 2.30 -8.18
N VAL A 65 7.33 2.06 -6.95
CA VAL A 65 6.57 2.28 -5.72
C VAL A 65 6.29 3.77 -5.52
N ALA A 66 7.29 4.64 -5.71
CA ALA A 66 7.13 6.09 -5.60
C ALA A 66 6.13 6.62 -6.63
N GLN A 67 6.25 6.16 -7.89
CA GLN A 67 5.31 6.52 -8.95
C GLN A 67 3.88 6.04 -8.63
N LEU A 68 3.72 4.83 -8.11
CA LEU A 68 2.42 4.29 -7.70
C LEU A 68 1.77 5.14 -6.61
N ALA A 69 2.56 5.54 -5.59
CA ALA A 69 2.10 6.38 -4.49
C ALA A 69 1.64 7.76 -4.99
N GLN A 70 2.48 8.41 -5.81
CA GLN A 70 2.20 9.73 -6.38
C GLN A 70 0.93 9.71 -7.24
N GLU A 71 0.78 8.71 -8.10
CA GLU A 71 -0.40 8.55 -8.96
C GLU A 71 -1.66 8.26 -8.14
N THR A 72 -1.56 7.39 -7.13
CA THR A 72 -2.69 7.07 -6.24
C THR A 72 -3.21 8.32 -5.51
N TYR A 73 -2.28 9.17 -5.06
CA TYR A 73 -2.59 10.47 -4.45
C TYR A 73 -3.26 11.43 -5.46
N ASN A 74 -2.61 11.67 -6.60
CA ASN A 74 -3.10 12.60 -7.64
C ASN A 74 -4.48 12.18 -8.19
N ALA A 75 -4.68 10.88 -8.35
CA ALA A 75 -5.91 10.32 -8.89
C ALA A 75 -7.06 10.27 -7.87
N ASN A 76 -6.81 10.58 -6.60
CA ASN A 76 -7.73 10.43 -5.47
C ASN A 76 -8.26 8.99 -5.32
N VAL A 77 -7.42 8.00 -5.57
CA VAL A 77 -7.83 6.58 -5.51
C VAL A 77 -8.01 6.10 -4.08
N LEU A 78 -7.21 6.57 -3.13
CA LEU A 78 -7.29 6.15 -1.73
C LEU A 78 -8.66 6.46 -1.10
N PRO A 79 -9.21 7.70 -1.19
CA PRO A 79 -10.57 7.97 -0.72
C PRO A 79 -11.64 7.14 -1.44
N MET A 80 -11.45 6.84 -2.74
CA MET A 80 -12.39 6.01 -3.50
C MET A 80 -12.40 4.56 -3.00
N LEU A 81 -11.24 3.99 -2.66
CA LEU A 81 -11.13 2.65 -2.07
C LEU A 81 -11.89 2.57 -0.74
N ILE A 82 -11.69 3.56 0.14
CA ILE A 82 -12.37 3.62 1.45
C ILE A 82 -13.89 3.76 1.26
N LYS A 83 -14.33 4.69 0.39
CA LYS A 83 -15.76 4.90 0.10
C LYS A 83 -16.44 3.64 -0.45
N ASN A 84 -15.74 2.88 -1.28
CA ASN A 84 -16.28 1.67 -1.91
C ASN A 84 -16.03 0.40 -1.10
N LEU A 85 -15.40 0.49 0.08
CA LEU A 85 -14.99 -0.66 0.88
C LEU A 85 -16.14 -1.64 1.14
N VAL A 86 -17.36 -1.16 1.39
CA VAL A 86 -18.53 -2.02 1.62
C VAL A 86 -18.95 -2.83 0.39
N LYS A 87 -18.69 -2.32 -0.81
CA LYS A 87 -19.04 -2.94 -2.11
C LYS A 87 -18.00 -3.93 -2.60
N LEU A 88 -16.77 -3.86 -2.08
CA LEU A 88 -15.69 -4.77 -2.45
C LEU A 88 -15.92 -6.18 -1.91
N ASP A 89 -15.37 -7.19 -2.58
CA ASP A 89 -15.33 -8.54 -2.03
C ASP A 89 -14.37 -8.65 -0.83
N PHE A 90 -14.41 -9.80 -0.15
CA PHE A 90 -13.63 -10.00 1.08
C PHE A 90 -12.11 -9.92 0.85
N GLU A 91 -11.61 -10.40 -0.28
CA GLU A 91 -10.17 -10.40 -0.55
C GLU A 91 -9.67 -9.00 -0.90
N SER A 92 -10.41 -8.26 -1.73
CA SER A 92 -10.18 -6.83 -1.97
C SER A 92 -10.18 -6.02 -0.68
N LYS A 93 -11.12 -6.27 0.24
CA LYS A 93 -11.15 -5.60 1.55
C LYS A 93 -9.88 -5.85 2.35
N LYS A 94 -9.35 -7.06 2.35
CA LYS A 94 -8.07 -7.38 3.00
C LYS A 94 -6.91 -6.65 2.36
N ASP A 95 -6.86 -6.60 1.03
CA ASP A 95 -5.81 -5.91 0.28
C ASP A 95 -5.82 -4.40 0.56
N VAL A 96 -6.99 -3.76 0.55
CA VAL A 96 -7.14 -2.34 0.92
C VAL A 96 -6.75 -2.11 2.38
N ALA A 97 -7.19 -2.99 3.29
CA ALA A 97 -6.85 -2.88 4.70
C ALA A 97 -5.34 -2.98 4.96
N LEU A 98 -4.61 -3.80 4.21
CA LEU A 98 -3.14 -3.89 4.30
C LEU A 98 -2.45 -2.61 3.82
N PHE A 99 -2.98 -1.98 2.77
CA PHE A 99 -2.46 -0.70 2.26
C PHE A 99 -2.66 0.44 3.29
N GLU A 100 -3.82 0.47 3.93
CA GLU A 100 -4.13 1.44 4.99
C GLU A 100 -3.40 1.12 6.29
N ALA A 101 -3.13 -0.16 6.59
CA ALA A 101 -2.57 -0.58 7.87
C ALA A 101 -1.22 0.09 8.17
N PHE A 102 -0.37 0.34 7.18
CA PHE A 102 0.89 1.05 7.38
C PHE A 102 0.67 2.54 7.71
N HIS A 103 -0.24 3.21 6.99
CA HIS A 103 -0.60 4.60 7.25
C HIS A 103 -1.28 4.78 8.61
N VAL A 104 -2.16 3.85 8.96
CA VAL A 104 -2.83 3.80 10.26
C VAL A 104 -1.82 3.50 11.38
N PHE A 105 -0.87 2.59 11.15
CA PHE A 105 0.24 2.32 12.08
C PHE A 105 1.07 3.58 12.34
N LYS A 106 1.40 4.36 11.30
CA LYS A 106 2.07 5.67 11.45
C LYS A 106 1.30 6.58 12.40
N VAL A 107 -0.01 6.70 12.24
CA VAL A 107 -0.86 7.55 13.09
C VAL A 107 -0.83 7.11 14.56
N PHE A 108 -0.89 5.80 14.84
CA PHE A 108 -0.84 5.29 16.21
C PHE A 108 0.51 5.53 16.90
N VAL A 109 1.62 5.37 16.15
CA VAL A 109 2.98 5.62 16.66
C VAL A 109 3.24 7.12 16.83
N ALA A 110 2.76 7.96 15.91
CA ALA A 110 2.97 9.40 15.94
C ALA A 110 2.07 10.16 16.93
N ASN A 111 1.00 9.54 17.44
CA ASN A 111 0.07 10.19 18.38
C ASN A 111 0.79 10.55 19.70
N PRO A 112 0.86 11.82 20.14
CA PRO A 112 1.50 12.17 21.42
C PRO A 112 0.69 11.71 22.65
N ASN A 113 -0.63 11.56 22.51
CA ASN A 113 -1.55 11.13 23.57
C ASN A 113 -2.03 9.69 23.33
N LYS A 114 -1.09 8.73 23.32
CA LYS A 114 -1.38 7.32 23.03
C LYS A 114 -2.26 6.71 24.14
N PRO A 115 -3.36 6.02 23.81
CA PRO A 115 -4.10 5.24 24.80
C PRO A 115 -3.19 4.18 25.44
N LYS A 116 -3.32 3.98 26.75
CA LYS A 116 -2.49 3.04 27.53
C LYS A 116 -2.37 1.63 26.91
N PRO A 117 -3.45 0.99 26.42
CA PRO A 117 -3.34 -0.32 25.78
C PRO A 117 -2.44 -0.33 24.53
N ILE A 118 -2.47 0.75 23.74
CA ILE A 118 -1.63 0.87 22.54
C ILE A 118 -0.17 1.07 22.94
N ALA A 119 0.09 1.91 23.94
CA ALA A 119 1.44 2.12 24.46
C ALA A 119 2.06 0.80 24.98
N GLU A 120 1.30 0.01 25.73
CA GLU A 120 1.74 -1.29 26.25
C GLU A 120 2.08 -2.30 25.15
N ILE A 121 1.26 -2.36 24.08
CA ILE A 121 1.52 -3.23 22.92
C ILE A 121 2.80 -2.81 22.18
N LEU A 122 2.97 -1.51 21.94
CA LEU A 122 4.16 -0.97 21.29
C LEU A 122 5.42 -1.22 22.13
N LEU A 123 5.35 -0.99 23.45
CA LEU A 123 6.44 -1.27 24.39
C LEU A 123 6.82 -2.76 24.42
N ARG A 124 5.82 -3.66 24.49
CA ARG A 124 6.06 -5.12 24.50
C ARG A 124 6.77 -5.60 23.24
N ASN A 125 6.51 -4.96 22.10
CA ASN A 125 7.08 -5.35 20.81
C ASN A 125 8.20 -4.41 20.34
N ARG A 126 8.68 -3.50 21.22
CA ARG A 126 9.57 -2.39 20.86
C ARG A 126 10.78 -2.83 20.05
N GLU A 127 11.51 -3.83 20.53
CA GLU A 127 12.72 -4.32 19.85
C GLU A 127 12.41 -4.87 18.45
N LYS A 128 11.36 -5.70 18.33
CA LYS A 128 10.94 -6.27 17.05
C LYS A 128 10.45 -5.20 16.06
N LEU A 129 9.75 -4.18 16.56
CA LEU A 129 9.27 -3.07 15.73
C LEU A 129 10.41 -2.17 15.25
N VAL A 130 11.39 -1.88 16.13
CA VAL A 130 12.58 -1.11 15.76
C VAL A 130 13.42 -1.89 14.74
N ASP A 131 13.65 -3.18 14.97
CA ASP A 131 14.39 -4.03 14.05
C ASP A 131 13.68 -4.12 12.69
N PHE A 132 12.36 -4.37 12.70
CA PHE A 132 11.55 -4.36 11.48
C PHE A 132 11.68 -3.03 10.73
N LEU A 133 11.42 -1.89 11.38
CA LEU A 133 11.45 -0.58 10.73
C LEU A 133 12.85 -0.17 10.27
N THR A 134 13.91 -0.60 10.98
CA THR A 134 15.29 -0.34 10.56
C THR A 134 15.55 -0.98 9.20
N ASN A 135 15.13 -2.25 9.06
CA ASN A 135 15.31 -3.04 7.84
C ASN A 135 14.17 -2.86 6.81
N PHE A 136 13.14 -2.07 7.14
CA PHE A 136 12.00 -1.86 6.26
C PHE A 136 12.36 -0.91 5.12
N HIS A 137 12.29 -1.39 3.88
CA HIS A 137 12.50 -0.62 2.66
C HIS A 137 13.77 0.25 2.66
N THR A 138 14.92 -0.34 3.04
CA THR A 138 16.24 0.34 3.06
C THR A 138 16.77 0.70 1.67
N ASP A 139 16.18 0.12 0.64
CA ASP A 139 16.41 0.36 -0.79
C ASP A 139 15.80 1.68 -1.31
N ARG A 140 14.98 2.36 -0.51
CA ARG A 140 14.31 3.63 -0.89
C ARG A 140 15.16 4.87 -0.58
N THR A 141 16.43 4.90 -0.99
CA THR A 141 17.40 5.94 -0.59
C THR A 141 17.10 7.34 -1.11
N GLU A 142 16.37 7.47 -2.22
CA GLU A 142 16.02 8.76 -2.85
C GLU A 142 14.67 9.34 -2.37
N ASP A 143 13.89 8.57 -1.59
CA ASP A 143 12.61 9.03 -1.03
C ASP A 143 12.84 9.63 0.37
N GLU A 144 13.31 10.88 0.40
CA GLU A 144 13.61 11.61 1.63
C GLU A 144 12.41 11.65 2.59
N GLN A 145 11.20 11.90 2.07
CA GLN A 145 9.99 11.95 2.89
C GLN A 145 9.74 10.61 3.60
N PHE A 146 9.81 9.50 2.88
CA PHE A 146 9.65 8.18 3.47
C PHE A 146 10.72 7.87 4.52
N ASN A 147 11.98 8.22 4.25
CA ASN A 147 13.10 7.98 5.16
C ASN A 147 12.98 8.81 6.45
N ASP A 148 12.59 10.07 6.34
CA ASP A 148 12.33 10.95 7.48
C ASP A 148 11.17 10.44 8.32
N GLU A 149 10.07 10.02 7.69
CA GLU A 149 8.94 9.41 8.38
C GLU A 149 9.34 8.11 9.10
N LYS A 150 10.11 7.24 8.44
CA LYS A 150 10.60 6.00 9.03
C LYS A 150 11.50 6.25 10.23
N ALA A 151 12.46 7.17 10.10
CA ALA A 151 13.34 7.58 11.18
C ALA A 151 12.55 8.19 12.35
N TYR A 152 11.53 9.01 12.06
CA TYR A 152 10.64 9.56 13.06
C TYR A 152 9.88 8.48 13.84
N LEU A 153 9.32 7.48 13.15
CA LEU A 153 8.61 6.37 13.81
C LEU A 153 9.54 5.55 14.71
N ILE A 154 10.75 5.22 14.23
CA ILE A 154 11.76 4.50 15.00
C ILE A 154 12.09 5.27 16.28
N LYS A 155 12.38 6.57 16.14
CA LYS A 155 12.67 7.45 17.27
C LYS A 155 11.51 7.47 18.27
N GLN A 156 10.27 7.65 17.78
CA GLN A 156 9.09 7.66 18.63
C GLN A 156 8.91 6.36 19.42
N ILE A 157 9.15 5.20 18.80
CA ILE A 157 9.04 3.89 19.45
C ILE A 157 10.15 3.67 20.48
N GLN A 158 11.38 4.13 20.18
CA GLN A 158 12.53 4.02 21.10
C GLN A 158 12.37 4.90 22.34
N GLU A 159 11.81 6.10 22.19
CA GLU A 159 11.63 7.08 23.27
C GLU A 159 10.40 6.78 24.16
N MET A 160 9.60 5.75 23.84
CA MET A 160 8.47 5.34 24.68
C MET A 160 8.93 4.83 26.05
N LYS A 161 8.22 5.28 27.11
CA LYS A 161 8.44 4.89 28.51
C LYS A 161 7.21 4.19 29.07
#